data_AF-A0A381XLX6-F1
#
_entry.id   AF-A0A381XLX6-F1
#
_cell.length_a   1.000
_cell.length_b   1.000
_cell.length_c   1.000
_cell.angle_alpha   90.00
_cell.angle_beta   90.00
_cell.angle_gamma   90.00
#
_symmetry.space_group_name_H-M   'P 1'
#
loop_
_entity.id
_entity.type
_entity.pdbx_description
1 polymer ?
#
loop_
_entity_poly.entity_id
_entity_poly.type
_entity_poly.pdbx_seq_one_letter_code
_entity_poly.pdbx_strand_id
1 'polypeptide(L)'
;MITDIQSHDDDQIRLFLNHEQFGILPTDFILKFGLRVGLNISHDTIVKLLQAEEVMRAKNFAINLLHEKKIHTKPEFEKELRRKGFSQEGISASIEDLERTGLIK
;
A
#
# COMPACT_ATOMS: atom_id res chain seq x y z
N MET A 1 -3.43 -12.00 -17.49
CA MET A 1 -2.49 -11.23 -18.33
C MET A 1 -2.93 -9.78 -18.35
N ILE A 2 -2.00 -8.83 -18.27
CA ILE A 2 -2.31 -7.41 -18.46
C ILE A 2 -2.62 -7.18 -19.94
N THR A 3 -3.83 -6.73 -20.23
CA THR A 3 -4.29 -6.48 -21.60
C THR A 3 -4.28 -5.00 -21.95
N ASP A 4 -4.44 -4.12 -20.95
CA ASP A 4 -4.44 -2.68 -21.16
C ASP A 4 -4.09 -1.93 -19.86
N ILE A 5 -3.52 -0.73 -20.02
CA ILE A 5 -3.21 0.21 -18.95
C ILE A 5 -3.58 1.59 -19.45
N GLN A 6 -4.56 2.23 -18.83
CA GLN A 6 -5.05 3.54 -19.22
C GLN A 6 -4.77 4.56 -18.13
N SER A 7 -4.45 5.81 -18.52
CA SER A 7 -4.41 6.92 -17.57
C SER A 7 -5.81 7.15 -16.99
N HIS A 8 -5.90 7.32 -15.67
CA HIS A 8 -7.16 7.67 -15.02
C HIS A 8 -7.16 9.13 -14.53
N ASP A 9 -6.16 9.49 -13.73
CA ASP A 9 -5.88 10.83 -13.18
C ASP A 9 -4.35 11.02 -13.13
N ASP A 10 -3.86 12.19 -12.72
CA ASP A 10 -2.42 12.54 -12.73
C ASP A 10 -1.52 11.45 -12.10
N ASP A 11 -1.96 10.85 -11.00
CA ASP A 11 -1.21 9.82 -10.26
C ASP A 11 -1.91 8.45 -10.24
N GLN A 12 -2.87 8.21 -11.14
CA GLN A 12 -3.62 6.96 -11.18
C GLN A 12 -3.76 6.36 -12.59
N ILE A 13 -3.70 5.04 -12.63
CA ILE A 13 -3.95 4.23 -13.82
C ILE A 13 -5.12 3.27 -13.61
N ARG A 14 -5.83 2.98 -14.69
CA ARG A 14 -6.82 1.90 -14.76
C ARG A 14 -6.17 0.68 -15.39
N LEU A 15 -6.13 -0.42 -14.64
CA LEU A 15 -5.54 -1.67 -15.07
C LEU A 15 -6.60 -2.64 -15.59
N PHE A 16 -6.33 -3.28 -16.73
CA PHE A 16 -7.16 -4.33 -17.29
C PHE A 16 -6.42 -5.66 -17.33
N LEU A 17 -7.07 -6.70 -16.82
CA LEU A 17 -6.58 -8.07 -16.88
C LEU A 17 -7.52 -8.89 -17.75
N ASN A 18 -6.98 -9.60 -18.75
CA ASN A 18 -7.76 -10.44 -19.65
C ASN A 18 -8.99 -9.71 -20.26
N HIS A 19 -8.83 -8.43 -20.61
CA HIS A 19 -9.86 -7.52 -21.13
C HIS A 19 -10.96 -7.11 -20.13
N GLU A 20 -10.86 -7.51 -18.87
CA GLU A 20 -11.74 -7.07 -17.80
C GLU A 20 -11.07 -6.00 -16.94
N GLN A 21 -11.84 -5.01 -16.49
CA GLN A 21 -11.31 -3.97 -15.61
C GLN A 21 -10.98 -4.59 -14.24
N PHE A 22 -9.70 -4.55 -13.87
CA PHE A 22 -9.26 -4.99 -12.54
C PHE A 22 -9.52 -3.92 -11.49
N GLY A 23 -9.10 -2.68 -11.75
CA GLY A 23 -9.21 -1.61 -10.77
C GLY A 23 -8.32 -0.41 -11.09
N ILE A 24 -8.33 0.55 -10.15
CA ILE A 24 -7.51 1.75 -10.19
C ILE A 24 -6.30 1.56 -9.29
N LEU A 25 -5.13 1.88 -9.81
CA LEU A 25 -3.85 1.72 -9.14
C LEU A 25 -3.03 3.02 -9.27
N PRO A 26 -2.22 3.38 -8.27
CA PRO A 26 -1.15 4.37 -8.40
C PRO A 26 -0.28 4.19 -9.66
N THR A 27 0.04 5.29 -10.35
CA THR A 27 0.85 5.26 -11.59
C THR A 27 2.27 4.73 -11.36
N ASP A 28 2.85 4.97 -10.18
CA ASP A 28 4.20 4.49 -9.81
C ASP A 28 4.32 2.96 -9.80
N PHE A 29 3.20 2.24 -9.73
CA PHE A 29 3.17 0.78 -9.83
C PHE A 29 3.68 0.24 -11.16
N ILE A 30 3.57 1.02 -12.26
CA ILE A 30 4.16 0.67 -13.56
C ILE A 30 5.66 0.41 -13.41
N LEU A 31 6.37 1.35 -12.80
CA LEU A 31 7.82 1.27 -12.65
C LEU A 31 8.21 0.31 -11.53
N LYS A 32 7.54 0.38 -10.37
CA LYS A 32 7.88 -0.43 -9.19
C LYS A 32 7.75 -1.93 -9.42
N PHE A 33 6.73 -2.36 -10.17
CA PHE A 33 6.44 -3.79 -10.41
C PHE A 33 6.60 -4.20 -11.86
N GLY A 34 7.08 -3.29 -12.73
CA GLY A 34 7.26 -3.56 -14.15
C GLY A 34 5.96 -3.90 -14.86
N LEU A 35 4.83 -3.29 -14.45
CA LEU A 35 3.53 -3.55 -15.07
C LEU A 35 3.56 -3.07 -16.52
N ARG A 36 3.26 -3.98 -17.45
CA ARG A 36 3.23 -3.71 -18.88
C ARG A 36 2.23 -4.63 -19.57
N VAL A 37 1.66 -4.17 -20.67
CA VAL A 37 0.80 -5.00 -21.52
C VAL A 37 1.55 -6.27 -21.94
N GLY A 38 0.87 -7.42 -21.88
CA GLY A 38 1.43 -8.75 -22.13
C GLY A 38 2.08 -9.40 -20.90
N LEU A 39 2.20 -8.70 -19.75
CA LEU A 39 2.68 -9.32 -18.52
C LEU A 39 1.66 -10.34 -18.00
N ASN A 40 2.12 -11.57 -17.76
CA ASN A 40 1.34 -12.59 -17.10
C ASN A 40 1.44 -12.43 -15.58
N ILE A 41 0.42 -11.78 -15.03
CA ILE A 41 0.22 -11.62 -13.59
C ILE A 41 -1.21 -12.03 -13.25
N SER A 42 -1.37 -12.70 -12.10
CA SER A 42 -2.67 -13.10 -11.57
C SER A 42 -3.29 -11.97 -10.74
N HIS A 43 -4.62 -12.00 -10.63
CA HIS A 43 -5.38 -11.13 -9.74
C HIS A 43 -4.80 -11.16 -8.31
N ASP A 44 -4.64 -12.36 -7.75
CA ASP A 44 -4.11 -12.55 -6.39
C ASP A 44 -2.73 -11.94 -6.18
N THR A 45 -1.88 -11.98 -7.21
CA THR A 45 -0.54 -11.37 -7.12
C THR A 45 -0.65 -9.86 -7.00
N ILE A 46 -1.49 -9.22 -7.82
CA ILE A 46 -1.68 -7.76 -7.74
C ILE A 46 -2.28 -7.35 -6.39
N VAL A 47 -3.26 -8.12 -5.89
CA VAL A 47 -3.85 -7.87 -4.56
C VAL A 47 -2.78 -7.95 -3.48
N LYS A 48 -1.91 -8.97 -3.50
CA LYS A 48 -0.80 -9.09 -2.55
C LYS A 48 0.21 -7.93 -2.66
N LEU A 49 0.49 -7.47 -3.87
CA LEU A 49 1.38 -6.31 -4.08
C LEU A 49 0.78 -5.03 -3.51
N LEU A 50 -0.53 -4.82 -3.68
CA LEU A 50 -1.25 -3.68 -3.10
C LEU A 50 -1.22 -3.71 -1.57
N GLN A 51 -1.49 -4.88 -0.99
CA GLN A 51 -1.43 -5.06 0.46
C GLN A 51 -0.02 -4.81 1.01
N ALA A 52 1.00 -5.38 0.38
CA ALA A 52 2.40 -5.17 0.79
C ALA A 52 2.82 -3.71 0.69
N GLU A 53 2.40 -3.01 -0.35
CA GLU A 53 2.69 -1.58 -0.53
C GLU A 53 1.97 -0.73 0.53
N GLU A 54 0.70 -1.04 0.84
CA GLU A 54 -0.04 -0.32 1.87
C GLU A 54 0.61 -0.48 3.25
N VAL A 55 0.99 -1.71 3.62
CA VAL A 55 1.72 -2.00 4.86
C VAL A 55 3.03 -1.21 4.92
N MET A 56 3.78 -1.16 3.82
CA MET A 56 5.03 -0.39 3.76
C MET A 56 4.79 1.11 3.96
N ARG A 57 3.74 1.68 3.35
CA ARG A 57 3.39 3.10 3.54
C ARG A 57 2.93 3.39 4.97
N ALA A 58 2.10 2.52 5.55
CA ALA A 58 1.62 2.66 6.91
C ALA A 58 2.79 2.60 7.90
N LYS A 59 3.74 1.67 7.71
CA LYS A 59 4.97 1.60 8.49
C LYS A 59 5.83 2.85 8.36
N ASN A 60 6.09 3.31 7.13
CA ASN A 60 6.90 4.51 6.90
C ASN A 60 6.26 5.75 7.56
N PHE A 61 4.94 5.88 7.47
CA PHE A 61 4.21 6.94 8.15
C PHE A 61 4.34 6.83 9.66
N ALA A 62 4.21 5.63 10.23
CA ALA A 62 4.38 5.42 11.66
C ALA A 62 5.81 5.74 12.14
N ILE A 63 6.85 5.37 11.38
CA ILE A 63 8.24 5.77 11.69
C ILE A 63 8.39 7.29 11.69
N ASN A 64 7.77 7.99 10.75
CA ASN A 64 7.79 9.45 10.75
C ASN A 64 7.07 10.04 11.99
N LEU A 65 5.97 9.44 12.44
CA LEU A 65 5.30 9.87 13.68
C LEU A 65 6.18 9.68 14.93
N LEU A 66 6.99 8.63 14.99
CA LEU A 66 7.98 8.45 16.08
C LEU A 66 8.95 9.63 16.13
N HIS A 67 9.48 10.02 14.96
CA HIS A 67 10.51 11.06 14.88
C HIS A 67 9.94 12.47 15.04
N GLU A 68 8.86 12.79 14.34
CA GLU A 68 8.32 14.15 14.25
C GLU A 68 7.42 14.49 15.44
N LYS A 69 6.57 13.54 15.86
CA LYS A 69 5.53 13.76 16.85
C LYS A 69 5.80 13.09 18.19
N LYS A 70 6.86 12.28 18.29
CA LYS A 70 7.23 11.51 19.50
C LYS A 70 6.06 10.68 20.03
N ILE A 71 5.28 10.10 19.11
CA ILE A 71 4.19 9.18 19.44
C ILE A 71 4.81 7.81 19.71
N HIS A 72 4.50 7.21 20.85
CA HIS A 72 5.12 5.94 21.25
C HIS A 72 4.12 4.87 21.69
N THR A 73 2.82 5.17 21.67
CA THR A 73 1.78 4.25 22.16
C THR A 73 0.93 3.71 21.01
N LYS A 74 0.58 2.43 21.10
CA LYS A 74 -0.29 1.74 20.13
C LYS A 74 -1.62 2.47 19.84
N PRO A 75 -2.38 2.96 20.85
CA PRO A 75 -3.64 3.66 20.59
C PRO A 75 -3.46 4.95 19.79
N GLU A 76 -2.37 5.68 20.01
CA GLU A 76 -2.07 6.91 19.27
C GLU A 76 -1.67 6.59 17.82
N PHE A 77 -0.89 5.54 17.59
CA PHE A 77 -0.56 5.04 16.25
C PHE A 77 -1.81 4.65 15.47
N GLU A 78 -2.67 3.83 16.08
CA GLU A 78 -3.92 3.43 15.43
C GLU A 78 -4.77 4.63 15.03
N LYS A 79 -4.92 5.60 15.94
CA LYS A 79 -5.69 6.82 15.67
C LYS A 79 -5.11 7.62 14.50
N GLU A 80 -3.80 7.85 14.49
CA GLU A 80 -3.15 8.64 13.44
C GLU A 80 -3.14 7.91 12.09
N LEU A 81 -2.90 6.60 12.08
CA LEU A 81 -2.92 5.80 10.85
C LEU A 81 -4.34 5.70 10.28
N ARG A 82 -5.38 5.48 11.11
CA ARG A 82 -6.78 5.55 10.68
C ARG A 82 -7.12 6.91 10.10
N ARG A 83 -6.70 7.99 10.77
CA ARG A 83 -6.93 9.36 10.30
C ARG A 83 -6.25 9.63 8.95
N LYS A 84 -5.12 8.98 8.68
CA LYS A 84 -4.42 9.06 7.40
C LYS A 84 -5.09 8.24 6.29
N GLY A 85 -6.00 7.32 6.64
CA GLY A 85 -6.80 6.54 5.70
C GLY A 85 -6.28 5.13 5.40
N PHE A 86 -5.38 4.59 6.21
CA PHE A 86 -4.91 3.21 6.04
C PHE A 86 -5.95 2.17 6.46
N SER A 87 -5.95 1.02 5.79
CA SER A 87 -6.79 -0.15 6.13
C SER A 87 -6.47 -0.72 7.51
N GLN A 88 -7.42 -1.45 8.11
CA GLN A 88 -7.21 -2.10 9.40
C GLN A 88 -6.04 -3.10 9.34
N GLU A 89 -5.93 -3.83 8.22
CA GLU A 89 -4.86 -4.79 7.96
C GLU A 89 -3.51 -4.09 7.90
N GLY A 90 -3.41 -3.01 7.13
CA GLY A 90 -2.19 -2.19 7.02
C GLY A 90 -1.75 -1.61 8.36
N ILE A 91 -2.71 -1.13 9.16
CA ILE A 91 -2.48 -0.62 10.52
C ILE A 91 -1.94 -1.70 11.43
N SER A 92 -2.62 -2.85 11.47
CA SER A 92 -2.28 -3.95 12.39
C SER A 92 -0.89 -4.49 12.08
N ALA A 93 -0.59 -4.74 10.80
CA ALA A 93 0.73 -5.21 10.36
C ALA A 93 1.84 -4.20 10.63
N SER A 94 1.57 -2.90 10.47
CA SER A 94 2.54 -1.86 10.77
C SER A 94 2.86 -1.78 12.25
N ILE A 95 1.84 -1.83 13.11
CA ILE A 95 2.00 -1.79 14.57
C ILE A 95 2.74 -3.03 15.06
N GLU A 96 2.37 -4.22 14.58
CA GLU A 96 3.06 -5.47 14.93
C GLU A 96 4.55 -5.40 14.58
N ASP A 97 4.92 -4.81 13.44
CA ASP A 97 6.31 -4.64 13.06
C ASP A 97 7.06 -3.65 13.96
N LEU A 98 6.41 -2.57 14.39
CA LEU A 98 6.99 -1.61 15.35
C LEU A 98 7.20 -2.24 16.74
N GLU A 99 6.25 -3.05 17.21
CA GLU A 99 6.37 -3.84 18.44
C GLU A 99 7.53 -4.83 18.33
N ARG A 100 7.60 -5.59 17.22
CA ARG A 100 8.65 -6.57 16.93
C ARG A 100 10.04 -5.95 16.85
N THR A 101 10.15 -4.73 16.32
CA THR A 101 11.42 -4.00 16.22
C THR A 101 11.80 -3.24 17.50
N GLY A 102 10.93 -3.26 18.51
CA GLY A 102 11.18 -2.60 19.80
C GLY A 102 11.06 -1.07 19.75
N LEU A 103 10.47 -0.53 18.67
CA LEU A 103 10.24 0.91 18.52
C LEU A 103 9.08 1.40 19.38
N ILE A 104 8.12 0.51 19.68
CA ILE A 104 7.00 0.75 20.59
C ILE A 104 6.78 -0.49 21.48
N LYS A 105 5.99 -0.33 22.54
CA LYS A 105 5.64 -1.40 23.50
C LYS A 105 4.14 -1.51 23.67
#